data_AF-A0A1B0DGS8-F1
#
_entry.id   AF-A0A1B0DGS8-F1
#
_cell.length_a   1.000
_cell.length_b   1.000
_cell.length_c   1.000
_cell.angle_alpha   90.00
_cell.angle_beta   90.00
_cell.angle_gamma   90.00
#
_symmetry.space_group_name_H-M   'P 1'
#
loop_
_entity.id
_entity.type
_entity.pdbx_description
1 polymer ?
#
loop_
_entity_poly.entity_id
_entity_poly.type
_entity_poly.pdbx_seq_one_letter_code
_entity_poly.pdbx_strand_id
1 'polypeptide(L)'
;MPPSISKSTLLEDNLTSDVRQRKNDLNDNPVSVDGEEIKGQESSTNYTDFKPEIRWPDLIVQIFLHSGALYGLYLLFSIKLYSFIWFIALIYGSGFGITAGAHRLWSHKAYKAKWPLRLLLVFLFTIAGQRDAYTWAHDHRVHHKYSETDSDPHNAKRGFFFAHVGWLFLTPHPDVVEKRKIIDMSDLEADPIVMWQKRLYVPLFALLAIAMPVVVPWYFWQENLWISFWTMFNLRFCTTLNIAFFVNSAAHMWGQRPYDK
;
A
#
# COMPACT_ATOMS: atom_id res chain seq x y z
N MET A 1 14.54 17.25 66.74
CA MET A 1 14.79 16.33 65.61
C MET A 1 14.07 15.02 65.88
N PRO A 2 13.02 14.70 65.12
CA PRO A 2 12.69 13.34 64.73
C PRO A 2 12.87 13.17 63.21
N PRO A 3 13.24 11.97 62.72
CA PRO A 3 13.51 11.75 61.30
C PRO A 3 12.20 11.63 60.50
N SER A 4 12.19 12.23 59.31
CA SER A 4 11.13 12.07 58.31
C SER A 4 11.22 10.69 57.66
N ILE A 5 10.23 9.84 57.88
CA ILE A 5 10.10 8.54 57.21
C ILE A 5 9.66 8.79 55.76
N SER A 6 10.40 8.20 54.81
CA SER A 6 10.13 8.26 53.37
C SER A 6 8.80 7.59 52.99
N LYS A 7 8.03 8.21 52.09
CA LYS A 7 6.82 7.62 51.48
C LYS A 7 7.09 6.32 50.68
N SER A 8 8.36 5.96 50.42
CA SER A 8 8.72 4.70 49.76
C SER A 8 8.53 3.47 50.66
N THR A 9 8.65 3.61 51.99
CA THR A 9 8.64 2.47 52.92
C THR A 9 7.22 1.97 53.22
N LEU A 10 6.18 2.82 53.08
CA LEU A 10 4.78 2.44 53.32
C LEU A 10 4.11 1.73 52.13
N LEU A 11 4.71 1.76 50.94
CA LEU A 11 4.18 1.12 49.74
C LEU A 11 4.66 -0.33 49.58
N GLU A 12 5.87 -0.65 50.04
CA GLU A 12 6.42 -2.02 49.97
C GLU A 12 5.76 -2.99 50.97
N ASP A 13 5.34 -2.50 52.13
CA ASP A 13 4.66 -3.33 53.15
C ASP A 13 3.23 -3.73 52.75
N ASN A 14 2.52 -2.90 51.98
CA ASN A 14 1.18 -3.23 51.48
C ASN A 14 1.19 -4.19 50.28
N LEU A 15 2.28 -4.19 49.49
CA LEU A 15 2.47 -5.13 48.38
C LEU A 15 2.85 -6.53 48.85
N THR A 16 3.53 -6.66 49.99
CA THR A 16 3.96 -7.96 50.53
C THR A 16 2.89 -8.66 51.36
N SER A 17 1.95 -7.94 51.98
CA SER A 17 0.79 -8.54 52.66
C SER A 17 -0.24 -9.11 51.67
N ASP A 18 -0.50 -8.42 50.56
CA ASP A 18 -1.50 -8.82 49.56
C ASP A 18 -1.02 -10.03 48.72
N VAL A 19 0.30 -10.16 48.52
CA VAL A 19 0.93 -11.33 47.89
C VAL A 19 0.97 -12.56 48.82
N ARG A 20 1.01 -12.36 50.15
CA ARG A 20 0.90 -13.46 51.13
C ARG A 20 -0.52 -13.96 51.30
N GLN A 21 -1.52 -13.09 51.17
CA GLN A 21 -2.92 -13.48 51.31
C GLN A 21 -3.41 -14.31 50.10
N ARG A 22 -2.97 -13.98 48.87
CA ARG A 22 -3.29 -14.77 47.67
C ARG A 22 -2.59 -16.14 47.56
N LYS A 23 -1.60 -16.42 48.41
CA LYS A 23 -0.85 -17.70 48.38
C LYS A 23 -1.45 -18.79 49.29
N ASN A 24 -2.37 -18.44 50.19
CA ASN A 24 -2.94 -19.39 51.16
C ASN A 24 -4.29 -19.99 50.74
N ASP A 25 -4.89 -19.56 49.64
CA ASP A 25 -6.22 -20.04 49.20
C ASP A 25 -6.15 -21.15 48.14
N LEU A 26 -4.97 -21.74 47.90
CA LEU A 26 -4.73 -22.70 46.80
C LEU A 26 -4.30 -24.11 47.22
N ASN A 27 -4.49 -24.50 48.48
CA ASN A 27 -4.33 -25.91 48.89
C ASN A 27 -5.46 -26.30 49.84
N ASP A 28 -6.47 -27.00 49.30
CA ASP A 28 -7.09 -28.19 49.90
C ASP A 28 -8.41 -28.53 49.18
N ASN A 29 -8.34 -29.49 48.25
CA ASN A 29 -9.23 -30.67 48.14
C ASN A 29 -9.13 -31.31 46.74
N PRO A 30 -8.97 -32.65 46.63
CA PRO A 30 -8.87 -33.33 45.35
C PRO A 30 -10.28 -33.61 44.82
N VAL A 31 -10.65 -33.02 43.69
CA VAL A 31 -11.88 -33.37 42.96
C VAL A 31 -11.51 -34.13 41.70
N SER A 32 -12.22 -35.23 41.52
CA SER A 32 -12.09 -36.29 40.52
C SER A 32 -12.02 -35.81 39.08
N VAL A 33 -11.21 -36.53 38.30
CA VAL A 33 -11.03 -36.40 36.86
C VAL A 33 -12.34 -36.78 36.15
N ASP A 34 -12.94 -35.82 35.46
CA ASP A 34 -13.76 -36.06 34.27
C ASP A 34 -13.32 -35.05 33.20
N GLY A 35 -12.99 -35.57 32.02
CA GLY A 35 -12.35 -34.82 30.95
C GLY A 35 -13.32 -33.86 30.26
N GLU A 36 -13.05 -32.56 30.41
CA GLU A 36 -13.50 -31.53 29.47
C GLU A 36 -12.31 -30.69 29.04
N GLU A 37 -12.02 -30.73 27.73
CA GLU A 37 -11.04 -29.86 27.08
C GLU A 37 -11.40 -28.39 27.32
N ILE A 38 -10.52 -27.68 28.04
CA ILE A 38 -10.57 -26.21 28.12
C ILE A 38 -10.16 -25.67 26.75
N LYS A 39 -11.15 -25.47 25.87
CA LYS A 39 -10.98 -24.70 24.63
C LYS A 39 -10.60 -23.27 25.02
N GLY A 40 -9.40 -22.88 24.62
CA GLY A 40 -8.97 -21.49 24.64
C GLY A 40 -10.03 -20.62 23.98
N GLN A 41 -10.45 -19.57 24.69
CA GLN A 41 -11.31 -18.53 24.16
C GLN A 41 -10.50 -17.75 23.11
N GLU A 42 -10.46 -18.27 21.88
CA GLU A 42 -10.26 -17.41 20.71
C GLU A 42 -11.47 -16.47 20.66
N SER A 43 -11.23 -15.18 20.76
CA SER A 43 -12.24 -14.18 20.43
C SER A 43 -12.52 -14.27 18.93
N SER A 44 -13.40 -15.18 18.54
CA SER A 44 -13.98 -15.23 17.20
C SER A 44 -14.97 -14.07 17.08
N THR A 45 -14.43 -12.87 16.85
CA THR A 45 -15.20 -11.83 16.18
C THR A 45 -15.64 -12.41 14.83
N ASN A 46 -16.93 -12.73 14.73
CA ASN A 46 -17.60 -13.17 13.50
C ASN A 46 -17.48 -12.06 12.44
N TYR A 47 -16.39 -12.04 11.67
CA TYR A 47 -16.18 -11.11 10.54
C TYR A 47 -16.83 -11.58 9.23
N THR A 48 -17.72 -12.57 9.28
CA THR A 48 -18.25 -13.26 8.10
C THR A 48 -19.28 -12.47 7.27
N ASP A 49 -19.60 -11.22 7.63
CA ASP A 49 -20.53 -10.36 6.85
C ASP A 49 -19.91 -8.98 6.53
N PHE A 50 -18.61 -8.91 6.22
CA PHE A 50 -18.04 -7.65 5.72
C PHE A 50 -18.63 -7.30 4.34
N LYS A 51 -19.40 -6.21 4.29
CA LYS A 51 -19.91 -5.62 3.05
C LYS A 51 -19.09 -4.39 2.70
N PRO A 52 -18.31 -4.40 1.61
CA PRO A 52 -17.53 -3.24 1.22
C PRO A 52 -18.46 -2.10 0.77
N GLU A 53 -18.21 -0.90 1.26
CA GLU A 53 -18.90 0.32 0.83
C GLU A 53 -18.12 1.02 -0.28
N ILE A 54 -18.85 1.78 -1.11
CA ILE A 54 -18.23 2.57 -2.19
C ILE A 54 -17.67 3.88 -1.60
N ARG A 55 -16.38 4.10 -1.81
CA ARG A 55 -15.71 5.37 -1.61
C ARG A 55 -15.92 6.24 -2.84
N TRP A 56 -17.05 6.97 -2.86
CA TRP A 56 -17.49 7.77 -4.03
C TRP A 56 -16.42 8.68 -4.63
N PRO A 57 -15.59 9.42 -3.86
CA PRO A 57 -14.54 10.23 -4.45
C PRO A 57 -13.54 9.41 -5.27
N ASP A 58 -13.16 8.24 -4.77
CA ASP A 58 -12.22 7.35 -5.48
C ASP A 58 -12.87 6.76 -6.74
N LEU A 59 -14.15 6.38 -6.67
CA LEU A 59 -14.88 5.90 -7.84
C LEU A 59 -14.98 6.97 -8.93
N ILE A 60 -15.29 8.22 -8.55
CA ILE A 60 -15.34 9.35 -9.49
C ILE A 60 -13.99 9.55 -10.15
N VAL A 61 -12.89 9.48 -9.39
CA VAL A 61 -11.53 9.55 -9.95
C VAL A 61 -11.28 8.41 -10.93
N GLN A 62 -11.66 7.17 -10.60
CA GLN A 62 -11.50 6.05 -11.53
C GLN A 62 -12.34 6.23 -12.80
N ILE A 63 -13.58 6.68 -12.70
CA ILE A 63 -14.44 6.97 -13.86
C ILE A 63 -13.81 8.05 -14.74
N PHE A 64 -13.31 9.14 -14.14
CA PHE A 64 -12.63 10.21 -14.86
C PHE A 64 -11.39 9.68 -15.61
N LEU A 65 -10.51 8.93 -14.93
CA LEU A 65 -9.29 8.40 -15.54
C LEU A 65 -9.58 7.43 -16.69
N HIS A 66 -10.56 6.53 -16.53
CA HIS A 66 -10.87 5.52 -17.54
C HIS A 66 -11.65 6.11 -18.73
N SER A 67 -12.66 6.96 -18.48
CA SER A 67 -13.38 7.64 -19.58
C SER A 67 -12.48 8.62 -20.32
N GLY A 68 -11.64 9.35 -19.58
CA GLY A 68 -10.60 10.21 -20.13
C GLY A 68 -9.56 9.47 -20.96
N ALA A 69 -9.18 8.26 -20.55
CA ALA A 69 -8.26 7.42 -21.31
C ALA A 69 -8.86 6.95 -22.64
N LEU A 70 -10.15 6.62 -22.70
CA LEU A 70 -10.82 6.29 -23.97
C LEU A 70 -10.80 7.48 -24.94
N TYR A 71 -11.06 8.69 -24.44
CA TYR A 71 -10.96 9.91 -25.25
C TYR A 71 -9.51 10.21 -25.65
N GLY A 72 -8.56 10.06 -24.73
CA GLY A 72 -7.14 10.19 -25.01
C GLY A 72 -6.65 9.18 -26.04
N LEU A 73 -7.17 7.96 -26.05
CA LEU A 73 -6.84 6.93 -27.05
C LEU A 73 -7.31 7.33 -28.44
N TYR A 74 -8.49 7.93 -28.55
CA TYR A 74 -8.96 8.52 -29.81
C TYR A 74 -8.01 9.64 -30.28
N LEU A 75 -7.57 10.53 -29.39
CA LEU A 75 -6.64 11.61 -29.72
C LEU A 75 -5.20 11.14 -29.98
N LEU A 76 -4.82 9.95 -29.51
CA LEU A 76 -3.46 9.41 -29.65
C LEU A 76 -3.03 9.34 -31.12
N PHE A 77 -3.96 9.09 -32.03
CA PHE A 77 -3.68 9.03 -33.47
C PHE A 77 -3.44 10.40 -34.13
N SER A 78 -3.63 11.48 -33.39
CA SER A 78 -3.46 12.86 -33.87
C SER A 78 -2.24 13.57 -33.27
N ILE A 79 -1.49 12.92 -32.37
CA ILE A 79 -0.34 13.56 -31.71
C ILE A 79 0.91 13.55 -32.59
N LYS A 80 1.81 14.49 -32.32
CA LYS A 80 3.10 14.57 -33.02
C LYS A 80 4.04 13.43 -32.64
N LEU A 81 4.99 13.10 -33.52
CA LEU A 81 5.96 12.03 -33.29
C LEU A 81 6.74 12.19 -31.97
N TYR A 82 7.22 13.39 -31.65
CA TYR A 82 7.93 13.63 -30.39
C TYR A 82 7.03 13.47 -29.16
N SER A 83 5.75 13.90 -29.24
CA SER A 83 4.74 13.65 -28.21
C SER A 83 4.52 12.14 -28.01
N PHE A 84 4.49 11.36 -29.09
CA PHE A 84 4.35 9.91 -29.03
C PHE A 84 5.59 9.23 -28.41
N ILE A 85 6.81 9.62 -28.81
CA ILE A 85 8.05 9.10 -28.20
C ILE A 85 8.06 9.38 -26.69
N TRP A 86 7.65 10.58 -26.30
CA TRP A 86 7.54 10.97 -24.89
C TRP A 86 6.50 10.19 -24.12
N PHE A 87 5.32 9.97 -24.70
CA PHE A 87 4.28 9.11 -24.14
C PHE A 87 4.85 7.73 -23.80
N ILE A 88 5.57 7.11 -24.74
CA ILE A 88 6.22 5.82 -24.54
C ILE A 88 7.32 5.92 -23.47
N ALA A 89 8.18 6.94 -23.53
CA ALA A 89 9.26 7.13 -22.56
C ALA A 89 8.74 7.27 -21.12
N LEU A 90 7.62 7.98 -20.92
CA LEU A 90 6.97 8.11 -19.61
C LEU A 90 6.40 6.78 -19.10
N ILE A 91 5.82 5.94 -19.97
CA ILE A 91 5.31 4.61 -19.59
C ILE A 91 6.47 3.71 -19.13
N TYR A 92 7.52 3.60 -19.95
CA TYR A 92 8.69 2.78 -19.60
C TYR A 92 9.41 3.32 -18.36
N GLY A 93 9.60 4.64 -18.27
CA GLY A 93 10.19 5.29 -17.10
C GLY A 93 9.39 5.00 -15.83
N SER A 94 8.06 5.12 -15.88
CA SER A 94 7.16 4.75 -14.78
C SER A 94 7.30 3.27 -14.41
N GLY A 95 7.36 2.39 -15.42
CA GLY A 95 7.59 0.96 -15.24
C GLY A 95 8.89 0.64 -14.50
N PHE A 96 9.99 1.34 -14.81
CA PHE A 96 11.25 1.21 -14.05
C PHE A 96 11.11 1.72 -12.61
N GLY A 97 10.45 2.86 -12.40
CA GLY A 97 10.16 3.39 -11.07
C GLY A 97 9.39 2.39 -10.19
N ILE A 98 8.37 1.74 -10.76
CA ILE A 98 7.59 0.69 -10.07
C ILE A 98 8.45 -0.55 -9.85
N THR A 99 8.98 -1.16 -10.91
CA THR A 99 9.58 -2.50 -10.84
C THR A 99 10.94 -2.52 -10.17
N ALA A 100 11.84 -1.61 -10.54
CA ALA A 100 13.17 -1.54 -9.96
C ALA A 100 13.18 -0.80 -8.62
N GLY A 101 12.35 0.25 -8.49
CA GLY A 101 12.21 1.04 -7.27
C GLY A 101 11.23 0.41 -6.28
N ALA A 102 9.97 0.83 -6.34
CA ALA A 102 8.91 0.48 -5.38
C ALA A 102 8.88 -1.01 -5.04
N HIS A 103 8.86 -1.86 -6.06
CA HIS A 103 8.78 -3.31 -5.93
C HIS A 103 10.08 -3.94 -5.40
N ARG A 104 11.16 -3.95 -6.19
CA ARG A 104 12.36 -4.74 -5.86
C ARG A 104 13.23 -4.09 -4.78
N LEU A 105 13.39 -2.77 -4.81
CA LEU A 105 14.27 -2.06 -3.88
C LEU A 105 13.57 -1.84 -2.53
N TRP A 106 12.42 -1.16 -2.54
CA TRP A 106 11.79 -0.70 -1.30
C TRP A 106 10.87 -1.75 -0.66
N SER A 107 10.13 -2.56 -1.43
CA SER A 107 9.30 -3.61 -0.83
C SER A 107 10.09 -4.86 -0.47
N HIS A 108 10.90 -5.40 -1.40
CA HIS A 108 11.57 -6.69 -1.22
C HIS A 108 13.02 -6.64 -0.77
N LYS A 109 13.65 -5.46 -0.76
CA LYS A 109 15.08 -5.31 -0.39
C LYS A 109 16.00 -6.23 -1.23
N ALA A 110 15.64 -6.48 -2.50
CA ALA A 110 16.34 -7.43 -3.36
C ALA A 110 17.76 -6.98 -3.73
N TYR A 111 18.07 -5.69 -3.58
CA TYR A 111 19.39 -5.12 -3.78
C TYR A 111 19.57 -3.83 -2.96
N LYS A 112 20.81 -3.35 -2.86
CA LYS A 112 21.14 -2.05 -2.24
C LYS A 112 21.50 -1.03 -3.32
N ALA A 113 20.99 0.20 -3.17
CA ALA A 113 21.24 1.30 -4.10
C ALA A 113 21.86 2.50 -3.37
N LYS A 114 22.85 3.13 -4.02
CA LYS A 114 23.37 4.44 -3.57
C LYS A 114 22.32 5.52 -3.81
N TRP A 115 22.45 6.64 -3.10
CA TRP A 115 21.47 7.74 -3.13
C TRP A 115 21.12 8.25 -4.55
N PRO A 116 22.03 8.32 -5.56
CA PRO A 116 21.66 8.84 -6.88
C PRO A 116 20.62 7.95 -7.58
N LEU A 117 20.81 6.63 -7.49
CA LEU A 117 19.87 5.67 -8.07
C LEU A 117 18.53 5.70 -7.31
N ARG A 118 18.56 5.79 -5.98
CA ARG A 118 17.33 5.95 -5.18
C ARG A 118 16.54 7.19 -5.56
N LEU A 119 17.22 8.32 -5.75
CA LEU A 119 16.60 9.56 -6.18
C LEU A 119 16.00 9.44 -7.60
N LEU A 120 16.73 8.83 -8.54
CA LEU A 120 16.21 8.57 -9.88
C LEU A 120 14.97 7.68 -9.84
N LEU A 121 15.01 6.58 -9.09
CA LEU A 121 13.90 5.64 -8.99
C LEU A 121 12.68 6.27 -8.32
N VAL A 122 12.86 7.14 -7.32
CA VAL A 122 11.72 7.80 -6.65
C VAL A 122 11.09 8.84 -7.57
N PHE A 123 11.91 9.54 -8.36
CA PHE A 123 11.44 10.45 -9.39
C PHE A 123 10.61 9.71 -10.44
N LEU A 124 11.14 8.63 -11.00
CA LEU A 124 10.44 7.78 -11.97
C LEU A 124 9.17 7.16 -11.39
N PHE A 125 9.20 6.71 -10.13
CA PHE A 125 8.03 6.18 -9.46
C PHE A 125 6.96 7.25 -9.22
N THR A 126 7.37 8.49 -8.94
CA THR A 126 6.41 9.59 -8.77
C THR A 126 5.72 9.97 -10.07
N ILE A 127 6.39 9.84 -11.22
CA ILE A 127 5.74 9.95 -12.56
C ILE A 127 4.66 8.89 -12.71
N ALA A 128 4.89 7.68 -12.18
CA ALA A 128 3.92 6.58 -12.22
C ALA A 128 2.66 6.85 -11.38
N GLY A 129 2.73 7.76 -10.41
CA GLY A 129 1.60 8.30 -9.65
C GLY A 129 0.82 7.30 -8.78
N GLN A 130 1.44 6.19 -8.38
CA GLN A 130 0.81 5.14 -7.58
C GLN A 130 1.01 5.34 -6.07
N ARG A 131 0.67 6.53 -5.56
CA ARG A 131 0.96 6.99 -4.19
C ARG A 131 2.47 7.13 -3.92
N ASP A 132 2.81 7.52 -2.70
CA ASP A 132 4.20 7.61 -2.26
C ASP A 132 4.85 6.24 -2.08
N ALA A 133 6.17 6.18 -2.23
CA ALA A 133 6.93 4.92 -2.22
C ALA A 133 6.79 4.16 -0.89
N TYR A 134 6.63 4.89 0.23
CA TYR A 134 6.41 4.29 1.54
C TYR A 134 5.06 3.57 1.58
N THR A 135 3.97 4.26 1.22
CA THR A 135 2.61 3.70 1.27
C THR A 135 2.46 2.54 0.28
N TRP A 136 3.04 2.66 -0.92
CA TRP A 136 3.02 1.57 -1.90
C TRP A 136 3.76 0.33 -1.38
N ALA A 137 4.96 0.52 -0.83
CA ALA A 137 5.74 -0.60 -0.30
C ALA A 137 5.09 -1.25 0.93
N HIS A 138 4.40 -0.46 1.76
CA HIS A 138 3.61 -0.96 2.87
C HIS A 138 2.52 -1.92 2.41
N ASP A 139 1.69 -1.48 1.46
CA ASP A 139 0.60 -2.28 0.91
C ASP A 139 1.12 -3.54 0.23
N HIS A 140 2.24 -3.43 -0.50
CA HIS A 140 2.88 -4.56 -1.17
C HIS A 140 3.45 -5.60 -0.20
N ARG A 141 4.05 -5.16 0.91
CA ARG A 141 4.54 -6.07 1.98
C ARG A 141 3.39 -6.81 2.66
N VAL A 142 2.26 -6.13 2.90
CA VAL A 142 1.03 -6.77 3.41
C VAL A 142 0.52 -7.81 2.41
N HIS A 143 0.41 -7.44 1.14
CA HIS A 143 -0.03 -8.33 0.07
C HIS A 143 0.80 -9.62 0.02
N HIS A 144 2.14 -9.54 -0.02
CA HIS A 144 2.97 -10.74 -0.06
C HIS A 144 2.87 -11.61 1.20
N LYS A 145 2.71 -10.99 2.38
CA LYS A 145 2.65 -11.73 3.64
C LYS A 145 1.30 -12.44 3.84
N TYR A 146 0.23 -11.87 3.31
CA TYR A 146 -1.14 -12.35 3.52
C TYR A 146 -1.90 -12.61 2.22
N SER A 147 -1.18 -12.92 1.15
CA SER A 147 -1.73 -13.10 -0.20
C SER A 147 -2.91 -14.06 -0.20
N GLU A 148 -3.95 -13.73 -0.97
CA GLU A 148 -5.14 -14.58 -1.11
C GLU A 148 -5.92 -14.83 0.21
N THR A 149 -5.84 -13.90 1.16
CA THR A 149 -6.65 -13.88 2.39
C THR A 149 -7.44 -12.56 2.49
N ASP A 150 -8.33 -12.44 3.47
CA ASP A 150 -9.04 -11.17 3.71
C ASP A 150 -8.14 -10.04 4.22
N SER A 151 -6.89 -10.35 4.58
CA SER A 151 -5.85 -9.38 4.91
C SER A 151 -5.09 -8.86 3.67
N ASP A 152 -5.34 -9.41 2.48
CA ASP A 152 -4.74 -8.96 1.22
C ASP A 152 -5.51 -7.74 0.66
N PRO A 153 -4.86 -6.57 0.45
CA PRO A 153 -5.51 -5.38 -0.09
C PRO A 153 -6.23 -5.59 -1.42
N HIS A 154 -5.75 -6.50 -2.26
CA HIS A 154 -6.29 -6.77 -3.59
C HIS A 154 -6.46 -8.28 -3.83
N ASN A 155 -6.97 -8.97 -2.81
CA ASN A 155 -7.26 -10.41 -2.80
C ASN A 155 -7.91 -10.91 -4.11
N ALA A 156 -7.19 -11.73 -4.88
CA ALA A 156 -7.64 -12.23 -6.17
C ALA A 156 -8.83 -13.22 -6.05
N LYS A 157 -9.02 -13.87 -4.89
CA LYS A 157 -10.21 -14.71 -4.62
C LYS A 157 -11.53 -13.94 -4.66
N ARG A 158 -11.50 -12.60 -4.50
CA ARG A 158 -12.69 -11.74 -4.63
C ARG A 158 -13.05 -11.42 -6.09
N GLY A 159 -12.31 -11.99 -7.05
CA GLY A 159 -12.58 -11.92 -8.48
C GLY A 159 -11.75 -10.84 -9.20
N PHE A 160 -11.68 -10.99 -10.53
CA PHE A 160 -10.83 -10.17 -11.39
C PHE A 160 -11.06 -8.67 -11.21
N PHE A 161 -12.32 -8.22 -11.22
CA PHE A 161 -12.63 -6.80 -11.15
C PHE A 161 -12.20 -6.17 -9.82
N PHE A 162 -12.40 -6.89 -8.71
CA PHE A 162 -11.96 -6.44 -7.40
C PHE A 162 -10.44 -6.28 -7.36
N ALA A 163 -9.69 -7.31 -7.75
CA ALA A 163 -8.23 -7.32 -7.72
C ALA A 163 -7.60 -6.34 -8.72
N HIS A 164 -8.26 -6.08 -9.85
CA HIS A 164 -7.75 -5.19 -10.88
C HIS A 164 -7.96 -3.71 -10.50
N VAL A 165 -9.18 -3.29 -10.14
CA VAL A 165 -9.48 -1.87 -9.90
C VAL A 165 -10.45 -1.64 -8.74
N GLY A 166 -11.30 -2.61 -8.40
CA GLY A 166 -12.34 -2.48 -7.38
C GLY A 166 -11.81 -2.11 -6.00
N TRP A 167 -10.66 -2.67 -5.60
CA TRP A 167 -10.02 -2.38 -4.32
C TRP A 167 -9.69 -0.88 -4.11
N LEU A 168 -9.53 -0.11 -5.19
CA LEU A 168 -9.19 1.32 -5.11
C LEU A 168 -10.34 2.21 -4.70
N PHE A 169 -11.59 1.79 -4.89
CA PHE A 169 -12.77 2.59 -4.59
C PHE A 169 -13.77 1.88 -3.67
N LEU A 170 -13.43 0.68 -3.19
CA LEU A 170 -14.15 0.03 -2.11
C LEU A 170 -13.43 0.28 -0.78
N THR A 171 -14.17 0.24 0.33
CA THR A 171 -13.57 0.24 1.67
C THR A 171 -12.74 -1.03 1.87
N PRO A 172 -11.51 -0.92 2.41
CA PRO A 172 -10.69 -2.10 2.67
C PRO A 172 -11.32 -2.98 3.75
N HIS A 173 -11.06 -4.28 3.71
CA HIS A 173 -11.47 -5.20 4.77
C HIS A 173 -10.77 -4.80 6.10
N PRO A 174 -11.44 -4.92 7.27
CA PRO A 174 -10.84 -4.58 8.57
C PRO A 174 -9.48 -5.24 8.81
N ASP A 175 -9.35 -6.51 8.43
CA ASP A 175 -8.08 -7.25 8.57
C ASP A 175 -6.93 -6.60 7.81
N VAL A 176 -7.17 -6.01 6.63
CA VAL A 176 -6.14 -5.26 5.89
C VAL A 176 -5.64 -4.09 6.75
N VAL A 177 -6.54 -3.38 7.43
CA VAL A 177 -6.22 -2.23 8.28
C VAL A 177 -5.43 -2.68 9.52
N GLU A 178 -5.79 -3.82 10.10
CA GLU A 178 -5.06 -4.37 11.25
C GLU A 178 -3.68 -4.89 10.86
N LYS A 179 -3.58 -5.67 9.78
CA LYS A 179 -2.30 -6.26 9.33
C LYS A 179 -1.32 -5.20 8.84
N ARG A 180 -1.79 -4.06 8.31
CA ARG A 180 -0.94 -2.89 8.04
C ARG A 180 -0.15 -2.44 9.27
N LYS A 181 -0.75 -2.42 10.47
CA LYS A 181 -0.11 -1.88 11.68
C LYS A 181 1.08 -2.70 12.17
N ILE A 182 1.16 -3.97 11.78
CA ILE A 182 2.18 -4.91 12.27
C ILE A 182 3.30 -5.16 11.25
N ILE A 183 3.25 -4.56 10.06
CA ILE A 183 4.34 -4.63 9.09
C ILE A 183 5.44 -3.66 9.51
N ASP A 184 6.66 -4.18 9.65
CA ASP A 184 7.85 -3.37 9.87
C ASP A 184 8.15 -2.49 8.65
N MET A 185 8.29 -1.19 8.91
CA MET A 185 8.59 -0.14 7.92
C MET A 185 9.81 0.70 8.32
N SER A 186 10.50 0.32 9.40
CA SER A 186 11.61 1.10 9.98
C SER A 186 12.73 1.40 8.98
N ASP A 187 12.97 0.50 8.02
CA ASP A 187 13.96 0.70 6.97
C ASP A 187 13.59 1.82 5.98
N LEU A 188 12.29 1.98 5.69
CA LEU A 188 11.78 3.04 4.82
C LEU A 188 11.63 4.36 5.58
N GLU A 189 11.35 4.32 6.87
CA GLU A 189 11.38 5.49 7.76
C GLU A 189 12.80 6.06 7.89
N ALA A 190 13.81 5.19 7.88
CA ALA A 190 15.22 5.58 7.86
C ALA A 190 15.73 6.06 6.49
N ASP A 191 14.93 5.92 5.41
CA ASP A 191 15.27 6.38 4.06
C ASP A 191 14.82 7.85 3.87
N PRO A 192 15.75 8.84 3.90
CA PRO A 192 15.37 10.25 3.78
C PRO A 192 14.77 10.63 2.43
N ILE A 193 15.09 9.89 1.36
CA ILE A 193 14.56 10.14 0.01
C ILE A 193 13.09 9.69 -0.07
N VAL A 194 12.80 8.50 0.46
CA VAL A 194 11.43 7.98 0.55
C VAL A 194 10.57 8.89 1.42
N MET A 195 11.07 9.27 2.60
CA MET A 195 10.34 10.14 3.52
C MET A 195 10.16 11.57 2.98
N TRP A 196 11.15 12.10 2.24
CA TRP A 196 11.00 13.36 1.51
C TRP A 196 9.88 13.28 0.47
N GLN A 197 9.85 12.22 -0.33
CA GLN A 197 8.83 12.03 -1.36
C GLN A 197 7.45 11.84 -0.75
N LYS A 198 7.31 11.07 0.34
CA LYS A 198 6.07 10.93 1.11
C LYS A 198 5.54 12.28 1.59
N ARG A 199 6.39 13.09 2.22
CA ARG A 199 6.00 14.40 2.75
C ARG A 199 5.54 15.38 1.66
N LEU A 200 6.18 15.33 0.50
CA LEU A 200 5.90 16.22 -0.63
C LEU A 200 5.10 15.53 -1.74
N TYR A 201 4.42 14.42 -1.46
CA TYR A 201 3.85 13.61 -2.52
C TYR A 201 2.83 14.37 -3.36
N VAL A 202 1.93 15.13 -2.74
CA VAL A 202 0.89 15.89 -3.46
C VAL A 202 1.49 16.90 -4.45
N PRO A 203 2.40 17.82 -4.05
CA PRO A 203 3.02 18.72 -5.02
C PRO A 203 3.92 18.00 -6.03
N LEU A 204 4.63 16.95 -5.62
CA LEU A 204 5.45 16.17 -6.56
C LEU A 204 4.59 15.41 -7.58
N PHE A 205 3.43 14.89 -7.20
CA PHE A 205 2.48 14.25 -8.10
C PHE A 205 1.92 15.26 -9.10
N ALA A 206 1.46 16.42 -8.62
CA ALA A 206 0.98 17.49 -9.50
C ALA A 206 2.06 17.93 -10.49
N LEU A 207 3.32 18.01 -10.05
CA LEU A 207 4.43 18.40 -10.91
C LEU A 207 4.86 17.29 -11.88
N LEU A 208 5.11 16.08 -11.39
CA LEU A 208 5.80 15.02 -12.14
C LEU A 208 4.84 14.05 -12.83
N ALA A 209 3.66 13.80 -12.27
CA ALA A 209 2.67 12.94 -12.87
C ALA A 209 1.70 13.71 -13.78
N ILE A 210 1.54 15.02 -13.61
CA ILE A 210 0.60 15.85 -14.40
C ILE A 210 1.33 16.93 -15.20
N ALA A 211 1.88 17.93 -14.52
CA ALA A 211 2.35 19.15 -15.18
C ALA A 211 3.49 18.89 -16.15
N MET A 212 4.56 18.21 -15.72
CA MET A 212 5.72 17.91 -16.57
C MET A 212 5.34 17.06 -17.80
N PRO A 213 4.58 15.95 -17.66
CA PRO A 213 4.10 15.18 -18.80
C PRO A 213 3.30 15.98 -19.83
N VAL A 214 2.48 16.95 -19.40
CA VAL A 214 1.59 17.75 -20.26
C VAL A 214 2.28 18.99 -20.82
N VAL A 215 3.08 19.69 -20.01
CA VAL A 215 3.73 20.94 -20.41
C VAL A 215 4.86 20.68 -21.39
N VAL A 216 5.61 19.57 -21.26
CA VAL A 216 6.74 19.30 -22.14
C VAL A 216 6.31 19.23 -23.62
N PRO A 217 5.29 18.43 -24.01
CA PRO A 217 4.84 18.39 -25.41
C PRO A 217 4.18 19.69 -25.87
N TRP A 218 3.40 20.32 -24.98
CA TRP A 218 2.74 21.58 -25.29
C TRP A 218 3.76 22.69 -25.61
N TYR A 219 4.76 22.87 -24.75
CA TYR A 219 5.70 23.99 -24.86
C TYR A 219 6.83 23.71 -25.86
N PHE A 220 7.48 22.54 -25.80
CA PHE A 220 8.66 22.27 -26.61
C PHE A 220 8.34 21.71 -27.99
N TRP A 221 7.21 21.01 -28.15
CA TRP A 221 6.83 20.39 -29.43
C TRP A 221 5.59 21.02 -30.04
N GLN A 222 5.10 22.11 -29.46
CA GLN A 222 3.94 22.87 -29.92
C GLN A 222 2.68 21.99 -30.03
N GLU A 223 2.57 20.96 -29.19
CA GLU A 223 1.37 20.12 -29.14
C GLU A 223 0.20 20.93 -28.61
N ASN A 224 -1.03 20.65 -29.05
CA ASN A 224 -2.19 21.33 -28.46
C ASN A 224 -2.31 20.96 -26.97
N LEU A 225 -2.49 21.95 -26.08
CA LEU A 225 -2.56 21.72 -24.62
C LEU A 225 -3.67 20.74 -24.23
N TRP A 226 -4.82 20.80 -24.89
CA TRP A 226 -5.95 19.89 -24.65
C TRP A 226 -5.59 18.45 -25.04
N ILE A 227 -5.01 18.27 -26.23
CA ILE A 227 -4.54 16.96 -26.70
C ILE A 227 -3.48 16.42 -25.74
N SER A 228 -2.52 17.26 -25.33
CA SER A 228 -1.46 16.88 -24.41
C SER A 228 -2.01 16.45 -23.03
N PHE A 229 -3.00 17.16 -22.48
CA PHE A 229 -3.63 16.78 -21.23
C PHE A 229 -4.29 15.39 -21.29
N TRP A 230 -5.12 15.14 -22.31
CA TRP A 230 -5.84 13.88 -22.41
C TRP A 230 -4.95 12.69 -22.76
N THR A 231 -3.89 12.91 -23.55
CA THR A 231 -2.96 11.85 -23.94
C THR A 231 -1.86 11.61 -22.90
N MET A 232 -1.19 12.66 -22.42
CA MET A 232 0.01 12.57 -21.58
C MET A 232 -0.29 12.47 -20.09
N PHE A 233 -1.42 13.03 -19.63
CA PHE A 233 -1.89 12.76 -18.28
C PHE A 233 -2.89 11.61 -18.28
N ASN A 234 -4.12 11.79 -18.80
CA ASN A 234 -5.18 10.80 -18.62
C ASN A 234 -4.86 9.42 -19.23
N LEU A 235 -4.67 9.32 -20.55
CA LEU A 235 -4.39 8.04 -21.22
C LEU A 235 -3.12 7.40 -20.65
N ARG A 236 -1.99 8.11 -20.66
CA ARG A 236 -0.69 7.57 -20.21
C ARG A 236 -0.75 7.08 -18.77
N PHE A 237 -1.37 7.86 -17.86
CA PHE A 237 -1.48 7.49 -16.46
C PHE A 237 -2.39 6.27 -16.28
N CYS A 238 -3.55 6.26 -16.92
CA CYS A 238 -4.47 5.13 -16.91
C CYS A 238 -3.85 3.85 -17.49
N THR A 239 -3.11 3.95 -18.60
CA THR A 239 -2.35 2.82 -19.17
C THR A 239 -1.33 2.28 -18.18
N THR A 240 -0.57 3.17 -17.52
CA THR A 240 0.43 2.76 -16.51
C THR A 240 -0.21 2.06 -15.31
N LEU A 241 -1.37 2.55 -14.86
CA LEU A 241 -2.15 1.92 -13.78
C LEU A 241 -2.62 0.53 -14.19
N ASN A 242 -3.26 0.38 -15.34
CA ASN A 242 -3.79 -0.91 -15.80
C ASN A 242 -2.67 -1.94 -16.02
N ILE A 243 -1.51 -1.54 -16.56
CA ILE A 243 -0.34 -2.41 -16.68
C ILE A 243 0.08 -2.97 -15.31
N ALA A 244 0.13 -2.13 -14.27
CA ALA A 244 0.46 -2.58 -12.92
C ALA A 244 -0.65 -3.47 -12.33
N PHE A 245 -1.91 -3.12 -12.54
CA PHE A 245 -3.06 -3.87 -12.02
C PHE A 245 -3.21 -5.26 -12.63
N PHE A 246 -2.73 -5.49 -13.85
CA PHE A 246 -2.66 -6.83 -14.41
C PHE A 246 -1.78 -7.79 -13.60
N VAL A 247 -0.77 -7.27 -12.89
CA VAL A 247 0.04 -8.09 -11.98
C VAL A 247 -0.81 -8.56 -10.80
N ASN A 248 -1.71 -7.73 -10.29
CA ASN A 248 -2.59 -8.10 -9.16
C ASN A 248 -3.72 -9.05 -9.58
N SER A 249 -4.25 -8.87 -10.80
CA SER A 249 -5.41 -9.64 -11.26
C SER A 249 -5.00 -10.80 -12.17
N ALA A 250 -4.56 -10.50 -13.39
CA ALA A 250 -4.32 -11.52 -14.40
C ALA A 250 -3.21 -12.51 -13.98
N ALA A 251 -2.12 -12.04 -13.39
CA ALA A 251 -1.02 -12.92 -12.99
C ALA A 251 -1.35 -13.84 -11.81
N HIS A 252 -2.33 -13.49 -10.97
CA HIS A 252 -2.82 -14.36 -9.89
C HIS A 252 -3.86 -15.38 -10.37
N MET A 253 -4.58 -15.07 -11.45
CA MET A 253 -5.69 -15.89 -11.95
C MET A 253 -5.30 -16.80 -13.11
N TRP A 254 -4.41 -16.34 -14.00
CA TRP A 254 -4.03 -17.05 -15.21
C TRP A 254 -2.51 -17.15 -15.36
N GLY A 255 -2.01 -18.38 -15.46
CA GLY A 255 -0.60 -18.66 -15.63
C GLY A 255 -0.22 -20.05 -15.14
N GLN A 256 1.00 -20.46 -15.43
CA GLN A 256 1.58 -21.68 -14.88
C GLN A 256 2.12 -21.41 -13.47
N ARG A 257 2.04 -22.42 -12.60
CA ARG A 257 2.58 -22.38 -11.24
C ARG A 257 3.64 -23.47 -11.06
N PRO A 258 4.85 -23.28 -11.64
CA PRO A 258 5.87 -24.34 -11.66
C PRO A 258 6.61 -24.49 -10.33
N TYR A 259 6.60 -23.48 -9.46
CA TYR A 259 7.37 -23.48 -8.21
C TYR A 259 6.54 -23.85 -6.96
N ASP A 260 5.31 -23.37 -6.86
CA ASP A 260 4.43 -23.57 -5.71
C ASP A 260 2.96 -23.63 -6.18
N LYS A 261 2.15 -24.57 -5.67
CA LYS A 261 0.83 -24.91 -6.25
C LYS A 261 -0.34 -24.23 -5.55
#